data_AF-A0A182XEW1-F1
#
_entry.id   AF-A0A182XEW1-F1
#
_cell.length_a   1.000
_cell.length_b   1.000
_cell.length_c   1.000
_cell.angle_alpha   90.00
_cell.angle_beta   90.00
_cell.angle_gamma   90.00
#
_symmetry.space_group_name_H-M   'P 1'
#
loop_
_entity.id
_entity.type
_entity.pdbx_description
1 polymer ?
#
loop_
_entity_poly.entity_id
_entity_poly.type
_entity_poly.pdbx_seq_one_letter_code
_entity_poly.pdbx_strand_id
1 'polypeptide(L)'
;MRSLIADHPAMSWKARNVKRIFPLRKCLWIGSLLLLSTAPGLPPVEGKATVEQMMKSGEMIRSVCLGKTKVAEELVNGLRESKFADVKELKCYVNCVMEMMQTMKKGKLNYDASVKQIDTIMPDELAGPMRAALDICRTVADGIKNNCDAAYVLLQCLSKNNPKFIFP
;
A
#
# COMPACT_ATOMS: atom_id res chain seq x y z
N MET A 1 48.77 -3.95 -36.27
CA MET A 1 47.58 -4.76 -35.93
C MET A 1 47.41 -4.66 -34.42
N ARG A 2 46.77 -3.66 -33.81
CA ARG A 2 45.33 -3.29 -33.77
C ARG A 2 44.38 -4.46 -33.49
N SER A 3 43.62 -4.30 -32.39
CA SER A 3 42.27 -4.83 -32.09
C SER A 3 42.23 -6.21 -31.41
N LEU A 4 41.53 -6.48 -30.29
CA LEU A 4 40.51 -5.77 -29.51
C LEU A 4 40.51 -6.25 -28.03
N ILE A 5 40.53 -5.31 -27.09
CA ILE A 5 40.05 -5.48 -25.71
C ILE A 5 38.64 -4.88 -25.70
N ALA A 6 37.65 -5.63 -25.22
CA ALA A 6 36.29 -5.17 -25.06
C ALA A 6 36.14 -4.51 -23.68
N ASP A 7 36.07 -3.17 -23.68
CA ASP A 7 35.71 -2.35 -22.53
C ASP A 7 34.19 -2.41 -22.26
N HIS A 8 33.81 -2.72 -21.02
CA HIS A 8 32.47 -2.52 -20.49
C HIS A 8 32.30 -1.07 -20.01
N PRO A 9 31.35 -0.26 -20.51
CA PRO A 9 31.11 1.06 -19.95
C PRO A 9 30.20 1.00 -18.72
N ALA A 10 30.70 1.59 -17.63
CA ALA A 10 29.96 1.92 -16.42
C ALA A 10 28.75 2.82 -16.72
N MET A 11 27.56 2.39 -16.32
CA MET A 11 26.34 3.20 -16.43
C MET A 11 26.28 4.22 -15.29
N SER A 12 26.65 5.45 -15.65
CA SER A 12 26.49 6.70 -14.91
C SER A 12 25.00 6.99 -14.61
N TRP A 13 24.67 7.12 -13.33
CA TRP A 13 23.38 7.61 -12.86
C TRP A 13 23.29 9.13 -13.07
N LYS A 14 22.78 9.57 -14.23
CA LYS A 14 22.35 10.95 -14.43
C LYS A 14 21.03 11.20 -13.68
N ALA A 15 21.13 11.97 -12.62
CA ALA A 15 20.02 12.56 -11.88
C ALA A 15 19.04 13.28 -12.83
N ARG A 16 17.82 12.75 -12.94
CA ARG A 16 16.71 13.47 -13.58
C ARG A 16 16.09 14.43 -12.58
N ASN A 17 16.45 15.70 -12.76
CA ASN A 17 15.82 16.89 -12.19
C ASN A 17 14.34 16.95 -12.60
N VAL A 18 13.44 16.43 -11.75
CA VAL A 18 12.00 16.76 -11.84
C VAL A 18 11.82 18.09 -11.13
N LYS A 19 11.79 19.18 -11.92
CA LYS A 19 11.43 20.51 -11.44
C LYS A 19 10.01 20.46 -10.87
N ARG A 20 9.93 20.55 -9.54
CA ARG A 20 8.74 20.97 -8.79
C ARG A 20 8.27 22.32 -9.33
N ILE A 21 7.21 22.31 -10.14
CA ILE A 21 6.46 23.52 -10.47
C ILE A 21 5.39 23.66 -9.39
N PHE A 22 5.75 24.33 -8.30
CA PHE A 22 4.80 24.97 -7.40
C PHE A 22 4.60 26.40 -7.93
N PRO A 23 3.42 26.80 -8.44
CA PRO A 23 3.13 28.21 -8.59
C PRO A 23 2.60 28.73 -7.26
N LEU A 24 3.50 29.10 -6.35
CA LEU A 24 3.18 30.13 -5.36
C LEU A 24 3.16 31.46 -6.12
N ARG A 25 1.99 31.83 -6.64
CA ARG A 25 1.76 33.14 -7.24
C ARG A 25 0.86 33.92 -6.30
N LYS A 26 1.53 34.74 -5.47
CA LYS A 26 0.96 35.89 -4.79
C LYS A 26 0.21 36.72 -5.82
N CYS A 27 -1.12 36.67 -5.82
CA CYS A 27 -1.95 37.64 -6.53
C CYS A 27 -2.46 38.64 -5.51
N LEU A 28 -1.81 39.80 -5.57
CA LEU A 28 -2.16 41.09 -5.03
C LEU A 28 -3.69 41.31 -5.05
N TRP A 29 -4.22 41.75 -3.91
CA TRP A 29 -5.54 42.34 -3.80
C TRP A 29 -5.73 43.50 -4.79
N ILE A 30 -6.97 43.63 -5.26
CA ILE A 30 -7.79 44.84 -5.48
C ILE A 30 -8.42 44.80 -6.88
N GLY A 31 -9.76 44.77 -6.91
CA GLY A 31 -10.51 45.43 -7.97
C GLY A 31 -11.34 44.53 -8.87
N SER A 32 -12.65 44.58 -8.63
CA SER A 32 -13.71 44.57 -9.62
C SER A 32 -14.33 43.25 -10.08
N LEU A 33 -15.65 43.22 -9.80
CA LEU A 33 -16.74 42.73 -10.62
C LEU A 33 -16.94 41.22 -10.78
N LEU A 34 -17.92 40.73 -10.00
CA LEU A 34 -19.10 40.01 -10.50
C LEU A 34 -18.86 39.13 -11.72
N LEU A 35 -18.46 37.88 -11.48
CA LEU A 35 -18.95 36.74 -12.23
C LEU A 35 -19.35 35.68 -11.21
N LEU A 36 -20.64 35.70 -10.86
CA LEU A 36 -21.33 34.64 -10.15
C LEU A 36 -21.45 33.44 -11.12
N SER A 37 -20.34 32.73 -11.33
CA SER A 37 -20.37 31.42 -11.96
C SER A 37 -20.87 30.42 -10.91
N THR A 38 -22.17 30.16 -10.93
CA THR A 38 -22.72 28.91 -10.40
C THR A 38 -22.05 27.77 -11.14
N ALA A 39 -20.97 27.22 -10.59
CA ALA A 39 -20.47 25.93 -11.03
C ALA A 39 -21.59 24.92 -10.75
N PRO A 40 -22.08 24.17 -11.76
CA PRO A 40 -22.91 23.01 -11.49
C PRO A 40 -22.10 22.10 -10.57
N GLY A 41 -22.66 21.82 -9.38
CA GLY A 41 -22.06 20.90 -8.44
C GLY A 41 -21.76 19.59 -9.17
N LEU A 42 -20.50 19.17 -9.14
CA LEU A 42 -20.17 17.77 -9.43
C LEU A 42 -21.08 16.93 -8.53
N PRO A 43 -21.84 15.96 -9.06
CA PRO A 43 -22.56 15.05 -8.19
C PRO A 43 -21.52 14.39 -7.27
N PRO A 44 -21.83 14.18 -5.98
CA PRO A 44 -20.95 13.42 -5.12
C PRO A 44 -20.71 12.08 -5.81
N VAL A 45 -19.45 11.82 -6.19
CA VAL A 45 -19.04 10.50 -6.66
C VAL A 45 -19.04 9.62 -5.43
N GLU A 46 -20.21 9.11 -5.05
CA GLU A 46 -20.34 7.99 -4.12
C GLU A 46 -19.96 6.70 -4.87
N GLY A 47 -18.71 6.64 -5.32
CA GLY A 47 -18.11 5.46 -5.88
C GLY A 47 -17.39 4.72 -4.77
N LYS A 48 -18.00 3.65 -4.24
CA LYS A 48 -17.25 2.61 -3.53
C LYS A 48 -16.09 2.16 -4.43
N ALA A 49 -14.94 1.80 -3.87
CA ALA A 49 -13.80 1.41 -4.68
C ALA A 49 -14.18 0.27 -5.64
N THR A 50 -13.87 0.48 -6.92
CA THR A 50 -14.04 -0.56 -7.92
C THR A 50 -12.99 -1.65 -7.71
N VAL A 51 -13.31 -2.87 -8.12
CA VAL A 51 -12.36 -4.01 -8.07
C VAL A 51 -11.07 -3.63 -8.80
N GLU A 52 -11.16 -2.95 -9.94
CA GLU A 52 -9.98 -2.49 -10.69
C GLU A 52 -9.10 -1.52 -9.89
N GLN A 53 -9.70 -0.60 -9.14
CA GLN A 53 -8.95 0.32 -8.29
C GLN A 53 -8.24 -0.42 -7.16
N MET A 54 -8.93 -1.37 -6.51
CA MET A 54 -8.33 -2.24 -5.48
C MET A 54 -7.11 -2.98 -6.03
N MET A 55 -7.24 -3.61 -7.20
CA MET A 55 -6.18 -4.38 -7.83
C MET A 55 -4.98 -3.51 -8.21
N LYS A 56 -5.20 -2.35 -8.85
CA LYS A 56 -4.14 -1.40 -9.21
C LYS A 56 -3.39 -0.88 -7.98
N SER A 57 -4.11 -0.55 -6.91
CA SER A 57 -3.49 -0.14 -5.64
C SER A 57 -2.67 -1.28 -5.03
N GLY A 58 -3.20 -2.51 -5.06
CA GLY A 58 -2.50 -3.71 -4.61
C GLY A 58 -1.19 -3.95 -5.37
N GLU A 59 -1.21 -3.89 -6.70
CA GLU A 59 -0.03 -4.05 -7.55
C GLU A 59 1.07 -3.01 -7.25
N MET A 60 0.66 -1.75 -7.05
CA MET A 60 1.59 -0.68 -6.67
C MET A 60 2.25 -0.97 -5.32
N ILE A 61 1.45 -1.29 -4.29
CA ILE A 61 1.95 -1.61 -2.95
C ILE A 61 2.88 -2.83 -3.00
N ARG A 62 2.47 -3.88 -3.70
CA ARG A 62 3.27 -5.09 -3.92
C ARG A 62 4.61 -4.76 -4.55
N SER A 63 4.63 -3.98 -5.64
CA SER A 63 5.85 -3.60 -6.35
C SER A 63 6.85 -2.86 -5.45
N VAL A 64 6.35 -1.88 -4.67
CA VAL A 64 7.19 -1.13 -3.73
C VAL A 64 7.76 -2.04 -2.65
N CYS A 65 6.94 -2.92 -2.06
CA CYS A 65 7.38 -3.78 -0.98
C CYS A 65 8.30 -4.92 -1.42
N LEU A 66 8.11 -5.49 -2.62
CA LEU A 66 9.08 -6.40 -3.25
C LEU A 66 10.44 -5.69 -3.42
N GLY A 67 10.42 -4.47 -3.96
CA GLY A 67 11.63 -3.66 -4.16
C GLY A 67 12.37 -3.33 -2.86
N LYS A 68 11.64 -3.08 -1.77
CA LYS A 68 12.20 -2.73 -0.46
C LYS A 68 12.76 -3.93 0.30
N THR A 69 12.10 -5.08 0.22
CA THR A 69 12.43 -6.24 1.05
C THR A 69 13.29 -7.27 0.35
N LYS A 70 13.33 -7.25 -1.00
CA LYS A 70 14.06 -8.22 -1.82
C LYS A 70 13.63 -9.67 -1.58
N VAL A 71 12.40 -9.87 -1.11
CA VAL A 71 11.80 -11.21 -0.95
C VAL A 71 11.56 -11.83 -2.33
N ALA A 72 11.69 -13.16 -2.40
CA ALA A 72 11.31 -13.94 -3.59
C ALA A 72 9.80 -13.81 -3.86
N GLU A 73 9.43 -13.59 -5.12
CA GLU A 73 8.04 -13.34 -5.51
C GLU A 73 7.14 -14.56 -5.27
N GLU A 74 7.71 -15.76 -5.38
CA GLU A 74 7.05 -17.04 -5.15
C GLU A 74 6.56 -17.17 -3.71
N LEU A 75 7.35 -16.67 -2.75
CA LEU A 75 6.97 -16.66 -1.33
C LEU A 75 5.81 -15.71 -1.06
N VAL A 76 5.78 -14.56 -1.75
CA VAL A 76 4.68 -13.60 -1.64
C VAL A 76 3.41 -14.17 -2.27
N ASN A 77 3.51 -14.84 -3.42
CA ASN A 77 2.37 -15.52 -4.04
C ASN A 77 1.75 -16.57 -3.12
N GLY A 78 2.59 -17.29 -2.36
CA GLY A 78 2.15 -18.25 -1.35
C GLY A 78 1.24 -17.66 -0.27
N LEU A 79 1.35 -16.36 0.05
CA LEU A 79 0.51 -15.72 1.08
C LEU A 79 -0.99 -15.77 0.74
N ARG A 80 -1.35 -15.69 -0.55
CA ARG A 80 -2.75 -15.77 -1.00
C ARG A 80 -3.33 -17.18 -0.81
N GLU A 81 -2.47 -18.19 -0.77
CA GLU A 81 -2.81 -19.59 -0.56
C GLU A 81 -2.61 -20.01 0.91
N SER A 82 -2.46 -19.05 1.83
CA SER A 82 -2.19 -19.31 3.25
C SER A 82 -0.89 -20.10 3.51
N LYS A 83 0.09 -20.02 2.59
CA LYS A 83 1.42 -20.62 2.76
C LYS A 83 2.36 -19.62 3.44
N PHE A 84 2.39 -19.68 4.76
CA PHE A 84 3.19 -18.77 5.59
C PHE A 84 4.57 -19.35 5.89
N ALA A 85 5.52 -19.20 4.95
CA ALA A 85 6.91 -19.59 5.18
C ALA A 85 7.58 -18.72 6.27
N ASP A 86 8.41 -19.31 7.12
CA ASP A 86 9.13 -18.59 8.17
C ASP A 86 10.41 -17.93 7.62
N VAL A 87 10.22 -16.90 6.77
CA VAL A 87 11.30 -16.19 6.08
C VAL A 87 11.27 -14.71 6.47
N LYS A 88 12.41 -14.19 6.96
CA LYS A 88 12.52 -12.80 7.47
C LYS A 88 12.04 -11.76 6.46
N GLU A 89 12.46 -11.90 5.21
CA GLU A 89 12.14 -11.01 4.10
C GLU A 89 10.63 -11.00 3.82
N LEU A 90 9.98 -12.18 3.91
CA LEU A 90 8.54 -12.33 3.74
C LEU A 90 7.76 -11.67 4.89
N LYS A 91 8.19 -11.85 6.14
CA LYS A 91 7.58 -11.15 7.27
C LYS A 91 7.68 -9.64 7.13
N CYS A 92 8.84 -9.16 6.71
CA CYS A 92 9.05 -7.73 6.51
C CYS A 92 8.35 -7.19 5.26
N TYR A 93 8.07 -8.03 4.26
CA TYR A 93 7.18 -7.69 3.15
C TYR A 93 5.77 -7.42 3.67
N VAL A 94 5.24 -8.31 4.51
CA VAL A 94 3.93 -8.13 5.13
C VAL A 94 3.85 -6.85 5.95
N ASN A 95 4.87 -6.57 6.79
CA ASN A 95 4.93 -5.30 7.52
C ASN A 95 5.00 -4.09 6.58
N CYS A 96 5.78 -4.15 5.50
CA CYS A 96 5.84 -3.07 4.51
C CYS A 96 4.45 -2.77 3.91
N VAL A 97 3.71 -3.80 3.51
CA VAL A 97 2.37 -3.66 2.94
C VAL A 97 1.41 -3.04 3.94
N MET A 98 1.43 -3.51 5.19
CA MET A 98 0.58 -2.97 6.26
C MET A 98 0.94 -1.51 6.64
N GLU A 99 2.22 -1.14 6.61
CA GLU A 99 2.64 0.26 6.80
C GLU A 99 2.20 1.15 5.63
N MET A 100 2.31 0.67 4.38
CA MET A 100 1.84 1.41 3.20
C MET A 100 0.32 1.62 3.21
N MET A 101 -0.43 0.65 3.69
CA MET A 101 -1.89 0.75 3.87
C MET A 101 -2.29 1.51 5.15
N GLN A 102 -1.32 2.00 5.93
CA GLN A 102 -1.54 2.71 7.20
C GLN A 102 -2.27 1.87 8.26
N THR A 103 -2.35 0.55 8.08
CA THR A 103 -3.00 -0.37 9.02
C THR A 103 -2.08 -0.70 10.19
N MET A 104 -0.76 -0.62 10.00
CA MET A 104 0.21 -0.76 11.08
C MET A 104 1.21 0.38 11.11
N LYS A 105 1.71 0.68 12.32
CA LYS A 105 2.81 1.62 12.53
C LYS A 105 3.69 1.11 13.66
N LYS A 106 4.98 0.91 13.40
CA LYS A 106 5.95 0.39 14.38
C LYS A 106 5.47 -0.91 15.05
N GLY A 107 4.99 -1.86 14.25
CA GLY A 107 4.54 -3.17 14.74
C GLY A 107 3.22 -3.15 15.51
N LYS A 108 2.51 -2.01 15.56
CA LYS A 108 1.21 -1.90 16.24
C LYS A 108 0.09 -1.70 15.22
N LEU A 109 -1.00 -2.44 15.41
CA LEU A 109 -2.24 -2.28 14.64
C LEU A 109 -2.86 -0.90 14.94
N ASN A 110 -3.21 -0.18 13.90
CA ASN A 110 -4.10 0.98 13.97
C ASN A 110 -5.49 0.53 13.51
N TYR A 111 -6.33 0.12 14.47
CA TYR A 111 -7.61 -0.50 14.18
C TYR A 111 -8.54 0.43 13.38
N ASP A 112 -8.73 1.68 13.82
CA ASP A 112 -9.65 2.61 13.15
C ASP A 112 -9.18 2.95 11.73
N ALA A 113 -7.87 3.14 11.53
CA ALA A 113 -7.32 3.34 10.20
C ALA A 113 -7.46 2.10 9.33
N SER A 114 -7.34 0.91 9.91
CA SER A 114 -7.51 -0.36 9.19
C SER A 114 -8.94 -0.55 8.71
N VAL A 115 -9.94 -0.29 9.58
CA VAL A 115 -11.36 -0.33 9.20
C VAL A 115 -11.62 0.66 8.07
N LYS A 116 -11.16 1.91 8.22
CA LYS A 116 -11.31 2.93 7.18
C LYS A 116 -10.65 2.51 5.86
N GLN A 117 -9.48 1.91 5.91
CA GLN A 117 -8.76 1.46 4.72
C GLN A 117 -9.47 0.30 4.03
N ILE A 118 -10.00 -0.66 4.81
CA ILE A 118 -10.84 -1.74 4.31
C ILE A 118 -12.04 -1.16 3.56
N ASP A 119 -12.76 -0.22 4.16
CA ASP A 119 -13.97 0.39 3.59
C ASP A 119 -13.68 1.25 2.36
N THR A 120 -12.47 1.81 2.29
CA THR A 120 -12.04 2.68 1.19
C THR A 120 -11.53 1.90 0.00
N ILE A 121 -10.82 0.78 0.22
CA ILE A 121 -10.11 0.05 -0.84
C ILE A 121 -10.87 -1.19 -1.30
N MET A 122 -11.54 -1.90 -0.40
CA MET A 122 -12.17 -3.17 -0.73
C MET A 122 -13.61 -2.97 -1.22
N PRO A 123 -14.07 -3.73 -2.22
CA PRO A 123 -15.49 -3.81 -2.52
C PRO A 123 -16.24 -4.45 -1.35
N ASP A 124 -17.53 -4.14 -1.21
CA ASP A 124 -18.36 -4.55 -0.07
C ASP A 124 -18.28 -6.05 0.25
N GLU A 125 -18.24 -6.87 -0.81
CA GLU A 125 -18.23 -8.34 -0.72
C GLU A 125 -16.96 -8.93 -0.09
N LEU A 126 -15.87 -8.17 -0.07
CA LEU A 126 -14.58 -8.49 0.57
C LEU A 126 -14.38 -7.72 1.87
N ALA A 127 -14.88 -6.49 1.93
CA ALA A 127 -14.72 -5.59 3.07
C ALA A 127 -15.38 -6.15 4.34
N GLY A 128 -16.60 -6.69 4.23
CA GLY A 128 -17.33 -7.28 5.36
C GLY A 128 -16.57 -8.41 6.07
N PRO A 129 -16.19 -9.48 5.35
CA PRO A 129 -15.38 -10.56 5.91
C PRO A 129 -14.03 -10.09 6.48
N MET A 130 -13.37 -9.12 5.84
CA MET A 130 -12.10 -8.59 6.33
C MET A 130 -12.26 -7.81 7.65
N ARG A 131 -13.32 -7.00 7.80
CA ARG A 131 -13.63 -6.33 9.08
C ARG A 131 -13.88 -7.33 10.20
N ALA A 132 -14.69 -8.37 9.93
CA ALA A 132 -14.97 -9.41 10.92
C ALA A 132 -13.68 -10.13 11.37
N ALA A 133 -12.78 -10.46 10.43
CA ALA A 133 -11.49 -11.04 10.77
C ALA A 133 -10.59 -10.06 11.54
N LEU A 134 -10.61 -8.78 11.20
CA LEU A 134 -9.87 -7.74 11.92
C LEU A 134 -10.34 -7.61 13.37
N ASP A 135 -11.64 -7.71 13.63
CA ASP A 135 -12.21 -7.69 14.98
C ASP A 135 -11.72 -8.86 15.82
N ILE A 136 -11.74 -10.07 15.25
CA ILE A 136 -11.23 -11.29 15.90
C ILE A 136 -9.73 -11.17 16.20
N CYS A 137 -8.98 -10.59 15.28
CA CYS A 137 -7.51 -10.56 15.34
C CYS A 137 -6.93 -9.32 16.00
N ARG A 138 -7.77 -8.42 16.55
CA ARG A 138 -7.38 -7.07 16.98
C ARG A 138 -6.16 -7.04 17.92
N THR A 139 -6.05 -8.00 18.83
CA THR A 139 -5.02 -8.03 19.88
C THR A 139 -3.99 -9.16 19.69
N VAL A 140 -4.07 -9.91 18.58
CA VAL A 140 -3.26 -11.13 18.38
C VAL A 140 -1.74 -10.85 18.32
N ALA A 141 -1.37 -9.63 17.95
CA ALA A 141 0.02 -9.20 17.82
C ALA A 141 0.51 -8.36 19.01
N ASP A 142 -0.32 -8.18 20.05
CA ASP A 142 0.05 -7.37 21.21
C ASP A 142 1.24 -7.97 21.96
N GLY A 143 2.19 -7.11 22.35
CA GLY A 143 3.41 -7.51 23.05
C GLY A 143 4.53 -8.06 22.14
N ILE A 144 4.28 -8.28 20.84
CA ILE A 144 5.33 -8.67 19.90
C ILE A 144 6.23 -7.47 19.60
N LYS A 145 7.52 -7.58 19.94
CA LYS A 145 8.48 -6.46 19.85
C LYS A 145 8.98 -6.20 18.43
N ASN A 146 9.09 -7.24 17.61
CA ASN A 146 9.57 -7.12 16.24
C ASN A 146 8.40 -6.76 15.31
N ASN A 147 8.54 -5.66 14.57
CA ASN A 147 7.48 -5.16 13.69
C ASN A 147 7.09 -6.17 12.60
N CYS A 148 8.07 -6.83 11.99
CA CYS A 148 7.84 -7.82 10.94
C CYS A 148 7.11 -9.04 11.50
N ASP A 149 7.51 -9.52 12.67
CA ASP A 149 6.83 -10.65 13.32
C ASP A 149 5.40 -10.28 13.73
N ALA A 150 5.18 -9.09 14.28
CA ALA A 150 3.85 -8.62 14.67
C ALA A 150 2.88 -8.56 13.47
N ALA A 151 3.33 -7.98 12.36
CA ALA A 151 2.55 -7.92 11.13
C ALA A 151 2.25 -9.32 10.57
N TYR A 152 3.21 -10.23 10.66
CA TYR A 152 3.06 -11.59 10.16
C TYR A 152 2.08 -12.42 11.00
N VAL A 153 2.09 -12.26 12.32
CA VAL A 153 1.13 -12.91 13.22
C VAL A 153 -0.28 -12.38 12.97
N LEU A 154 -0.43 -11.06 12.79
CA LEU A 154 -1.72 -10.47 12.42
C LEU A 154 -2.22 -11.02 11.08
N LEU A 155 -1.37 -11.09 10.05
CA LEU A 155 -1.76 -11.58 8.73
C LEU A 155 -2.24 -13.04 8.75
N GLN A 156 -1.52 -13.91 9.46
CA GLN A 156 -1.92 -15.31 9.64
C GLN A 156 -3.28 -15.42 10.31
N CYS A 157 -3.54 -14.60 11.34
CA CYS A 157 -4.84 -14.56 11.98
C CYS A 157 -5.94 -14.08 11.02
N LEU A 158 -5.70 -13.02 10.25
CA LEU A 158 -6.67 -12.50 9.27
C LEU A 158 -7.00 -13.55 8.21
N SER A 159 -5.99 -14.21 7.65
CA SER A 159 -6.16 -15.29 6.67
C SER A 159 -6.94 -16.47 7.24
N LYS A 160 -6.62 -16.89 8.47
CA LYS A 160 -7.33 -17.99 9.15
C LYS A 160 -8.82 -17.69 9.39
N ASN A 161 -9.17 -16.43 9.65
CA ASN A 161 -10.54 -16.02 10.00
C ASN A 161 -11.30 -15.33 8.86
N ASN A 162 -10.75 -15.31 7.63
CA ASN A 162 -11.40 -14.71 6.46
C ASN A 162 -11.38 -15.69 5.26
N PRO A 163 -12.51 -16.32 4.90
CA PRO A 163 -12.56 -17.24 3.76
C PRO A 163 -12.38 -16.56 2.40
N LYS A 164 -12.52 -15.23 2.34
CA LYS A 164 -12.29 -14.40 1.15
C LYS A 164 -11.03 -13.55 1.30
N PHE A 165 -10.04 -14.08 2.00
CA PHE A 165 -8.79 -13.38 2.25
C PHE A 165 -8.08 -13.01 0.95
N ILE A 166 -7.66 -11.74 0.86
CA ILE A 166 -6.83 -11.23 -0.21
C ILE A 166 -5.74 -10.36 0.39
N PHE A 167 -4.54 -10.45 -0.18
CA PHE A 167 -3.39 -9.63 0.19
C PHE A 167 -2.60 -9.26 -1.07
N PRO A 168 -2.06 -8.02 -1.15
CA PRO A 168 -1.18 -7.59 -2.24
C PRO A 168 -0.06 -8.59 -2.55
#